data_AF-A0A8T0WEE2-F1
#
_entry.id   AF-A0A8T0WEE2-F1
#
_cell.length_a   1.000
_cell.length_b   1.000
_cell.length_c   1.000
_cell.angle_alpha   90.00
_cell.angle_beta   90.00
_cell.angle_gamma   90.00
#
_symmetry.space_group_name_H-M   'P 1'
#
loop_
_entity.id
_entity.type
_entity.pdbx_description
1 polymer ?
#
loop_
_entity_poly.entity_id
_entity_poly.type
_entity_poly.pdbx_seq_one_letter_code
_entity_poly.pdbx_strand_id
1 'polypeptide(L)'
;MAGYRFLVQETLIVLCLCFLSSTPAATSVDSSALNRSCIADERAALLSVKASLLDPNNYLSSWQGENCCSWKGVRCSAKTGHVVKLNLRGVNSEKNRRQIIASTSAPS
;
A
#
# COMPACT_ATOMS: atom_id res chain seq x y z
N MET A 1 -36.32 47.46 -11.49
CA MET A 1 -35.62 46.57 -10.53
C MET A 1 -35.97 45.08 -10.66
N ALA A 2 -36.79 44.65 -11.63
CA ALA A 2 -37.08 43.24 -11.86
C ALA A 2 -36.06 42.53 -12.77
N GLY A 3 -35.48 43.24 -13.75
CA GLY A 3 -34.50 42.66 -14.69
C GLY A 3 -33.16 42.28 -14.06
N TYR A 4 -32.68 43.05 -13.07
CA TYR A 4 -31.44 42.72 -12.33
C TYR A 4 -31.60 41.45 -11.48
N ARG A 5 -32.78 41.22 -10.88
CA ARG A 5 -33.04 40.02 -10.08
C ARG A 5 -33.17 38.77 -10.95
N PHE A 6 -33.70 38.90 -12.16
CA PHE A 6 -33.79 37.82 -13.14
C PHE A 6 -32.40 37.40 -13.63
N LEU A 7 -31.53 38.36 -13.98
CA LEU A 7 -30.16 38.07 -14.41
C LEU A 7 -29.30 37.45 -13.30
N VAL A 8 -29.45 37.89 -12.05
CA VAL A 8 -28.68 37.34 -10.91
C VAL A 8 -29.12 35.90 -10.58
N GLN A 9 -30.41 35.60 -10.65
CA GLN A 9 -30.94 34.25 -10.41
C GLN A 9 -30.41 33.22 -11.43
N GLU A 10 -30.43 33.58 -12.72
CA GLU A 10 -29.91 32.70 -13.79
C GLU A 10 -28.40 32.49 -13.69
N THR A 11 -27.63 33.51 -13.28
CA THR A 11 -26.19 33.37 -13.06
C THR A 11 -25.83 32.45 -11.90
N LEU A 12 -26.61 32.45 -10.80
CA LEU A 12 -26.38 31.60 -9.64
C LEU A 12 -26.64 30.12 -9.94
N ILE A 13 -27.63 29.82 -10.78
CA ILE A 13 -27.96 28.45 -11.20
C ILE A 13 -26.83 27.87 -12.06
N VAL A 14 -26.31 28.64 -13.03
CA VAL A 14 -25.19 28.22 -13.88
C VAL A 14 -23.93 27.97 -13.04
N LEU A 15 -23.63 28.86 -12.10
CA LEU A 15 -22.49 28.71 -11.18
C LEU A 15 -22.60 27.43 -10.35
N CYS A 16 -23.79 27.13 -9.82
CA CYS A 16 -24.07 25.92 -9.03
C CYS A 16 -23.89 24.63 -9.83
N LEU A 17 -24.30 24.62 -11.11
CA LEU A 17 -24.13 23.46 -12.00
C LEU A 17 -22.66 23.24 -12.40
N CYS A 18 -21.85 24.30 -12.54
CA CYS A 18 -20.42 24.19 -12.78
C CYS A 18 -19.65 23.61 -11.58
N PHE A 19 -20.11 23.86 -10.35
CA PHE A 19 -19.49 23.27 -9.16
C PHE A 19 -19.78 21.77 -9.01
N LEU A 20 -20.94 21.27 -9.48
CA LEU A 20 -21.25 19.83 -9.47
C LEU A 20 -20.50 19.03 -10.54
N SER A 21 -20.11 19.65 -11.65
CA SER A 21 -19.37 18.97 -12.74
C SER A 21 -17.86 18.98 -12.56
N SER A 22 -17.33 19.74 -11.59
CA SER A 22 -15.92 19.72 -11.23
C SER A 22 -15.60 18.55 -10.31
N THR A 23 -15.83 17.32 -10.77
CA THR A 23 -15.11 16.19 -10.20
C THR A 23 -13.68 16.24 -10.74
N PRO A 24 -12.65 16.39 -9.90
CA PRO A 24 -11.32 16.06 -10.36
C PRO A 24 -11.35 14.57 -10.66
N ALA A 25 -11.37 14.19 -11.93
CA ALA A 25 -11.00 12.84 -12.31
C ALA A 25 -9.56 12.67 -11.80
N ALA A 26 -9.41 11.91 -10.71
CA ALA A 26 -8.11 11.51 -10.22
C ALA A 26 -7.51 10.56 -11.28
N THR A 27 -6.95 11.11 -12.34
CA THR A 27 -6.03 10.39 -13.20
C THR A 27 -4.74 10.28 -12.43
N SER A 28 -4.67 9.30 -11.52
CA SER A 28 -3.40 8.79 -11.05
C SER A 28 -2.70 8.16 -12.26
N VAL A 29 -2.03 8.97 -13.08
CA VAL A 29 -0.99 8.50 -13.98
C VAL A 29 0.18 8.09 -13.10
N ASP A 30 0.04 6.90 -12.54
CA ASP A 30 1.11 6.24 -11.81
C ASP A 30 2.24 5.98 -12.81
N SER A 31 3.24 6.84 -12.76
CA SER A 31 4.41 6.81 -13.64
C SER A 31 5.44 5.76 -13.18
N SER A 32 5.05 4.77 -12.36
CA SER A 32 5.98 3.72 -11.90
C SER A 32 6.38 2.71 -12.98
N ALA A 33 5.82 2.82 -14.19
CA ALA A 33 6.05 1.87 -15.28
C ALA A 33 7.52 1.71 -15.75
N LEU A 34 8.47 2.51 -15.24
CA LEU A 34 9.89 2.41 -15.65
C LEU A 34 10.88 2.14 -14.52
N ASN A 35 10.46 2.10 -13.26
CA ASN A 35 11.32 1.64 -12.17
C ASN A 35 10.72 0.36 -11.60
N ARG A 36 11.39 -0.78 -11.83
CA ARG A 36 11.01 -2.11 -11.28
C ARG A 36 11.09 -2.19 -9.74
N SER A 37 11.13 -1.04 -9.06
CA SER A 37 10.94 -0.90 -7.63
C SER A 37 9.45 -1.07 -7.32
N CYS A 38 9.14 -1.81 -6.26
CA CYS A 38 7.78 -1.77 -5.73
C CYS A 38 7.49 -0.43 -5.07
N ILE A 39 6.21 -0.09 -4.94
CA ILE A 39 5.81 1.16 -4.27
C ILE A 39 6.10 1.08 -2.77
N ALA A 40 6.24 2.25 -2.14
CA ALA A 40 6.66 2.37 -0.74
C ALA A 40 5.75 1.58 0.23
N ASP A 41 4.44 1.57 -0.01
CA ASP A 41 3.47 0.91 0.84
C ASP A 41 3.57 -0.62 0.77
N GLU A 42 3.79 -1.17 -0.43
CA GLU A 42 4.00 -2.63 -0.60
C GLU A 42 5.29 -3.07 0.11
N ARG A 43 6.36 -2.28 -0.02
CA ARG A 43 7.61 -2.52 0.68
C ARG A 43 7.41 -2.51 2.20
N ALA A 44 6.71 -1.51 2.72
CA ALA A 44 6.42 -1.41 4.15
C ALA A 44 5.60 -2.60 4.65
N ALA A 45 4.58 -3.02 3.89
CA ALA A 45 3.78 -4.19 4.20
C ALA A 45 4.60 -5.50 4.19
N LEU A 46 5.49 -5.69 3.22
CA LEU A 46 6.37 -6.87 3.21
C LEU A 46 7.36 -6.86 4.38
N LEU A 47 7.90 -5.70 4.77
CA LEU A 47 8.78 -5.63 5.94
C LEU A 47 8.05 -5.92 7.26
N SER A 48 6.77 -5.54 7.38
CA SER A 48 5.96 -5.92 8.55
C SER A 48 5.72 -7.44 8.61
N VAL A 49 5.52 -8.09 7.46
CA VAL A 49 5.48 -9.56 7.34
C VAL A 49 6.81 -10.18 7.75
N LYS A 50 7.94 -9.66 7.26
CA LYS A 50 9.28 -10.14 7.69
C LYS A 50 9.44 -10.06 9.21
N ALA A 51 9.00 -8.97 9.83
CA ALA A 51 9.10 -8.78 11.27
C ALA A 51 8.15 -9.69 12.08
N SER A 52 7.05 -10.16 11.50
CA SER A 52 6.09 -11.05 12.16
C SER A 52 6.47 -12.53 12.06
N LEU A 53 7.38 -12.88 11.16
CA LEU A 53 7.86 -14.23 10.94
C LEU A 53 9.14 -14.50 11.73
N LEU A 54 9.29 -15.75 12.16
CA LEU A 54 10.57 -16.27 12.63
C LEU A 54 11.32 -16.84 11.39
N ASP A 55 12.60 -16.50 11.27
CA ASP A 55 13.40 -16.88 10.11
C ASP A 55 14.78 -17.39 10.54
N PRO A 56 14.84 -18.58 11.16
CA PRO A 56 16.09 -19.10 11.71
C PRO A 56 17.12 -19.43 10.61
N ASN A 57 16.64 -19.66 9.39
CA ASN A 57 17.45 -20.06 8.23
C ASN A 57 17.73 -18.89 7.28
N ASN A 58 17.35 -17.66 7.63
CA ASN A 58 17.56 -16.45 6.83
C ASN A 58 16.99 -16.53 5.40
N TYR A 59 15.85 -17.21 5.23
CA TYR A 59 15.15 -17.28 3.94
C TYR A 59 14.71 -15.89 3.43
N LEU A 60 14.48 -14.94 4.33
CA LEU A 60 14.09 -13.55 4.06
C LEU A 60 15.29 -12.57 4.10
N SER A 61 16.52 -13.07 4.05
CA SER A 61 17.74 -12.23 4.00
C SER A 61 17.71 -11.22 2.85
N SER A 62 17.23 -11.63 1.68
CA SER A 62 17.12 -10.73 0.51
C SER A 62 16.12 -9.59 0.66
N TRP A 63 15.27 -9.60 1.69
CA TRP A 63 14.22 -8.59 1.89
C TRP A 63 14.80 -7.33 2.54
N GLN A 64 15.53 -6.56 1.74
CA GLN A 64 16.18 -5.30 2.10
C GLN A 64 16.34 -4.39 0.88
N GLY A 65 16.51 -3.09 1.12
CA GLY A 65 16.59 -2.07 0.06
C GLY A 65 15.22 -1.65 -0.48
N GLU A 66 15.21 -0.99 -1.64
CA GLU A 66 14.01 -0.37 -2.22
C GLU A 66 13.29 -1.24 -3.27
N ASN A 67 14.04 -2.08 -3.98
CA ASN A 67 13.51 -2.88 -5.08
C ASN A 67 12.92 -4.20 -4.59
N CYS A 68 11.74 -4.21 -3.93
CA CYS A 68 11.22 -5.48 -3.40
C CYS A 68 10.82 -6.53 -4.45
N CYS A 69 10.67 -6.15 -5.72
CA CYS A 69 10.50 -7.11 -6.82
C CYS A 69 11.75 -7.98 -7.07
N SER A 70 12.93 -7.61 -6.55
CA SER A 70 14.13 -8.44 -6.60
C SER A 70 14.29 -9.35 -5.37
N TRP A 71 13.43 -9.20 -4.36
CA TRP A 71 13.48 -10.02 -3.17
C TRP A 71 13.08 -11.47 -3.47
N LYS A 72 13.79 -12.41 -2.86
CA LYS A 72 13.52 -13.84 -3.01
C LYS A 72 12.10 -14.15 -2.57
N GLY A 73 11.36 -14.82 -3.45
CA GLY A 73 9.97 -15.23 -3.18
C GLY A 73 8.92 -14.14 -3.43
N VAL A 74 9.32 -12.93 -3.83
CA VAL A 74 8.40 -11.86 -4.25
C VAL A 74 8.28 -11.89 -5.78
N ARG A 75 7.06 -11.77 -6.30
CA ARG A 75 6.80 -11.66 -7.74
C ARG A 75 5.88 -10.49 -8.00
N CYS A 76 6.32 -9.61 -8.87
CA CYS A 76 5.59 -8.43 -9.30
C CYS A 76 4.93 -8.61 -10.66
N SER A 77 3.87 -7.83 -10.90
CA SER A 77 3.24 -7.68 -12.21
C SER A 77 4.19 -6.95 -13.15
N ALA A 78 4.44 -7.54 -14.32
CA ALA A 78 5.26 -6.89 -15.36
C ALA A 78 4.59 -5.64 -15.95
N LYS A 79 3.27 -5.49 -15.78
CA LYS A 79 2.50 -4.36 -16.33
C LYS A 79 2.41 -3.19 -15.36
N THR A 80 2.33 -3.47 -14.06
CA THR A 80 1.99 -2.47 -13.03
C THR A 80 3.04 -2.32 -11.95
N GLY A 81 4.11 -3.13 -11.93
CA GLY A 81 5.13 -3.09 -10.87
C GLY A 81 4.69 -3.64 -9.51
N HIS A 82 3.37 -3.76 -9.27
CA HIS A 82 2.79 -4.25 -8.01
C HIS A 82 3.16 -5.69 -7.66
N VAL A 83 3.28 -5.97 -6.38
CA VAL A 83 3.46 -7.33 -5.85
C VAL A 83 2.18 -8.14 -6.05
N VAL A 84 2.27 -9.23 -6.82
CA VAL A 84 1.11 -10.10 -7.13
C VAL A 84 1.21 -11.48 -6.50
N LYS A 85 2.40 -11.88 -6.02
CA LYS A 85 2.59 -13.18 -5.36
C LYS A 85 3.75 -13.15 -4.39
N LEU A 86 3.55 -13.85 -3.28
CA LEU A 86 4.52 -14.03 -2.21
C LEU A 86 4.70 -15.53 -1.89
N ASN A 87 5.95 -16.00 -1.82
CA ASN A 87 6.31 -17.37 -1.48
C ASN A 87 7.21 -17.40 -0.23
N LEU A 88 6.65 -17.90 0.88
CA LEU A 88 7.30 -17.98 2.20
C LEU A 88 7.68 -19.40 2.62
N ARG A 89 7.76 -20.35 1.68
CA ARG A 89 8.11 -21.75 2.00
C ARG A 89 9.46 -21.80 2.72
N GLY A 90 9.47 -22.36 3.92
CA GLY A 90 10.66 -22.49 4.78
C GLY A 90 10.71 -21.47 5.93
N VAL A 91 9.90 -20.43 5.92
CA VAL A 91 9.80 -19.46 7.02
C VAL A 91 8.75 -19.93 8.02
N ASN A 92 9.02 -19.87 9.33
CA ASN A 92 8.06 -20.29 10.35
C ASN A 92 7.32 -19.08 10.95
N SER A 93 5.99 -19.17 11.04
CA SER A 93 5.14 -18.11 11.62
C SER A 93 4.99 -18.22 13.14
N GLU A 94 5.97 -18.78 13.83
CA GLU A 94 5.88 -19.20 15.23
C GLU A 94 6.19 -18.07 16.22
N LYS A 95 5.90 -16.81 15.88
CA LYS A 95 6.17 -15.67 16.78
C LYS A 95 5.26 -15.67 18.01
N ASN A 96 4.08 -16.30 17.94
CA ASN A 96 3.10 -16.31 19.03
C ASN A 96 3.39 -17.33 20.16
N ARG A 97 4.22 -18.35 19.92
CA ARG A 97 4.46 -19.42 20.92
C ARG A 97 5.50 -19.03 21.97
N ARG A 98 6.44 -18.12 21.65
CA ARG A 98 7.51 -17.71 22.56
C ARG A 98 7.06 -16.73 23.65
N GLN A 99 6.00 -15.96 23.40
CA GLN A 99 5.52 -14.97 24.38
C GLN A 99 4.63 -15.60 25.46
N ILE A 100 3.96 -16.71 25.15
CA ILE A 100 3.16 -17.46 26.13
C ILE A 100 4.07 -18.18 27.13
N ILE A 101 5.22 -18.72 26.71
CA ILE A 101 6.13 -19.48 27.58
C ILE A 101 7.00 -18.56 28.47
N ALA A 102 7.33 -17.36 27.99
CA ALA A 102 8.08 -16.37 28.79
C ALA A 102 7.27 -15.78 29.95
N SER A 103 5.93 -15.85 29.88
CA SER A 103 5.03 -15.32 30.92
C SER A 103 4.75 -16.32 32.06
N THR A 104 5.02 -17.61 31.87
CA THR A 104 4.68 -18.68 32.84
C THR A 104 5.82 -19.10 33.75
N SER A 105 6.97 -18.41 33.71
CA SER A 105 8.07 -18.65 34.64
C SER A 105 8.43 -17.36 35.40
N ALA A 106 7.51 -16.92 36.26
CA ALA A 106 7.87 -16.08 37.39
C ALA A 106 8.26 -17.02 38.55
N PRO A 107 9.48 -16.94 39.10
CA PRO A 107 9.83 -17.65 40.32
C PRO A 107 9.28 -16.87 41.52
N SER A 108 8.35 -17.49 42.26
CA SER A 108 8.04 -17.18 43.65
C SER A 108 7.94 -18.50 44.41
#